data_AF-A0A1X7TS25-F1
#
_entry.id   AF-A0A1X7TS25-F1
#
_cell.length_a   1.000
_cell.length_b   1.000
_cell.length_c   1.000
_cell.angle_alpha   90.00
_cell.angle_beta   90.00
_cell.angle_gamma   90.00
#
_symmetry.space_group_name_H-M   'P 1'
#
loop_
_entity.id
_entity.type
_entity.pdbx_description
1 polymer ?
#
loop_
_entity_poly.entity_id
_entity_poly.type
_entity_poly.pdbx_seq_one_letter_code
_entity_poly.pdbx_strand_id
1 'polypeptide(L)'
;MFWDFISLRPETTHQVSFLFSDRGIPDGYRHMNGYGSHTFKLVNNEGEPVYCKFHYKTDQGIANLSVEKAGILAGSDPDYAIKDLYDAIAAKNYPSWTLYIQVMTFEQAKEFEWNPFDLTKIWPQKEFPLIPVGRMVLNRNPANYFAEVEQLAFSPAHMVAGIEPSPDKMLQGRLFSYDDTHRHRLGPNYHQIPVNCPYATRTRNYQRDGPMTVDGNQGGAPNYFPNSFSGPVDNPEYTISPITLSTCDVKKYNTRDDDNFSQVKNFWLKVLTVEEQSRLVFNIASHLKDAQPFIQSRVIRNFSSVHPDYGSRISDLLQQFKKKKQVSSNL
;
A
#
# COMPACT_ATOMS: atom_id res chain seq x y z
N MET A 1 21.66 -6.93 5.80
CA MET A 1 20.92 -6.67 4.54
C MET A 1 19.87 -5.59 4.73
N PHE A 2 18.80 -5.82 5.52
CA PHE A 2 17.71 -4.85 5.74
C PHE A 2 18.19 -3.41 6.00
N TRP A 3 18.97 -3.19 7.06
CA TRP A 3 19.43 -1.85 7.42
C TRP A 3 20.44 -1.24 6.46
N ASP A 4 21.17 -2.05 5.68
CA ASP A 4 22.08 -1.49 4.68
C ASP A 4 21.29 -0.82 3.55
N PHE A 5 20.29 -1.53 3.01
CA PHE A 5 19.38 -0.97 2.01
C PHE A 5 18.65 0.29 2.53
N ILE A 6 17.99 0.18 3.69
CA ILE A 6 17.24 1.28 4.30
C ILE A 6 18.14 2.49 4.55
N SER A 7 19.36 2.29 5.04
CA SER A 7 20.26 3.41 5.33
C SER A 7 20.84 4.08 4.07
N LEU A 8 20.91 3.38 2.94
CA LEU A 8 21.34 3.93 1.64
C LEU A 8 20.23 4.66 0.89
N ARG A 9 18.97 4.38 1.23
CA ARG A 9 17.75 4.93 0.61
C ARG A 9 16.94 5.74 1.64
N PRO A 10 17.37 6.99 1.95
CA PRO A 10 16.74 7.81 2.98
C PRO A 10 15.26 8.11 2.73
N GLU A 11 14.77 7.99 1.50
CA GLU A 11 13.34 8.11 1.17
C GLU A 11 12.46 7.07 1.91
N THR A 12 13.05 5.97 2.39
CA THR A 12 12.36 4.94 3.18
C THR A 12 12.05 5.40 4.62
N THR A 13 12.67 6.48 5.10
CA THR A 13 12.65 6.89 6.52
C THR A 13 11.24 7.13 7.05
N HIS A 14 10.32 7.64 6.21
CA HIS A 14 8.93 7.86 6.62
C HIS A 14 8.23 6.54 6.92
N GLN A 15 8.24 5.60 5.96
CA GLN A 15 7.58 4.31 6.14
C GLN A 15 8.27 3.46 7.22
N VAL A 16 9.59 3.54 7.35
CA VAL A 16 10.32 2.86 8.44
C VAL A 16 9.91 3.40 9.80
N SER A 17 9.72 4.71 9.93
CA SER A 17 9.22 5.31 11.18
C SER A 17 7.79 4.84 11.49
N PHE A 18 6.92 4.70 10.48
CA PHE A 18 5.58 4.14 10.67
C PHE A 18 5.64 2.64 11.04
N LEU A 19 6.45 1.85 10.33
CA LEU A 19 6.60 0.41 10.53
C LEU A 19 7.09 0.05 11.93
N PHE A 20 8.05 0.80 12.48
CA PHE A 20 8.58 0.53 13.81
C PHE A 20 7.80 1.24 14.94
N SER A 21 6.76 2.00 14.60
CA SER A 21 5.81 2.53 15.59
C SER A 21 4.90 1.42 16.11
N ASP A 22 4.04 1.73 17.08
CA ASP A 22 3.05 0.77 17.60
C ASP A 22 2.16 0.20 16.49
N ARG A 23 1.89 0.97 15.43
CA ARG A 23 1.09 0.53 14.27
C ARG A 23 1.78 -0.52 13.39
N GLY A 24 3.03 -0.89 13.71
CA GLY A 24 3.76 -1.95 13.05
C GLY A 24 3.18 -3.35 13.28
N ILE A 25 2.42 -3.54 14.37
CA ILE A 25 1.81 -4.83 14.71
C ILE A 25 0.34 -4.62 15.12
N PRO A 26 -0.59 -4.48 14.16
CA PRO A 26 -2.02 -4.36 14.46
C PRO A 26 -2.56 -5.57 15.24
N ASP A 27 -3.55 -5.34 16.09
CA ASP A 27 -4.27 -6.42 16.79
C ASP A 27 -5.30 -7.05 15.84
N GLY A 28 -4.83 -7.96 14.97
CA GLY A 28 -5.65 -8.56 13.92
C GLY A 28 -5.94 -7.61 12.76
N TYR A 29 -6.61 -8.12 11.70
CA TYR A 29 -6.89 -7.32 10.51
C TYR A 29 -7.98 -6.26 10.72
N ARG A 30 -8.87 -6.45 11.70
CA ARG A 30 -10.05 -5.59 11.92
C ARG A 30 -9.68 -4.24 12.54
N HIS A 31 -8.55 -4.16 13.25
CA HIS A 31 -8.14 -2.98 14.02
C HIS A 31 -7.09 -2.12 13.32
N MET A 32 -7.00 -2.18 11.99
CA MET A 32 -6.13 -1.33 11.17
C MET A 32 -6.90 -0.59 10.09
N ASN A 33 -6.35 0.55 9.66
CA ASN A 33 -6.86 1.28 8.50
C ASN A 33 -6.32 0.67 7.20
N GLY A 34 -7.05 0.84 6.10
CA GLY A 34 -6.59 0.62 4.73
C GLY A 34 -6.35 1.94 4.00
N TYR A 35 -5.44 1.94 3.03
CA TYR A 35 -5.13 3.11 2.21
C TYR A 35 -4.86 2.66 0.77
N GLY A 36 -5.29 3.46 -0.21
CA GLY A 36 -4.83 3.31 -1.59
C GLY A 36 -3.34 3.66 -1.74
N SER A 37 -2.81 4.46 -0.80
CA SER A 37 -1.45 5.00 -0.71
C SER A 37 -1.06 5.90 -1.87
N HIS A 38 -1.11 5.40 -3.11
CA HIS A 38 -0.87 6.18 -4.32
C HIS A 38 -1.88 7.30 -4.48
N THR A 39 -1.44 8.32 -5.19
CA THR A 39 -2.36 9.28 -5.80
C THR A 39 -3.03 8.59 -6.98
N PHE A 40 -4.35 8.73 -7.11
CA PHE A 40 -5.13 8.30 -8.27
C PHE A 40 -5.75 9.54 -8.92
N LYS A 41 -6.38 9.36 -10.08
CA LYS A 41 -7.13 10.40 -10.78
C LYS A 41 -8.59 9.98 -10.83
N LEU A 42 -9.49 10.90 -10.53
CA LEU A 42 -10.94 10.74 -10.68
C LEU A 42 -11.39 11.63 -11.84
N VAL A 43 -12.30 11.14 -12.67
CA VAL A 43 -12.86 11.87 -13.81
C VAL A 43 -14.38 11.86 -13.71
N ASN A 44 -14.99 13.04 -13.75
CA ASN A 44 -16.46 13.15 -13.71
C ASN A 44 -17.10 12.92 -15.09
N ASN A 45 -18.43 13.03 -15.16
CA ASN A 45 -19.21 12.89 -16.40
C ASN A 45 -18.97 14.01 -17.43
N GLU A 46 -18.37 15.13 -17.02
CA GLU A 46 -17.98 16.24 -17.90
C GLU A 46 -16.54 16.09 -18.42
N GLY A 47 -15.83 15.03 -18.03
CA GLY A 47 -14.45 14.78 -18.41
C GLY A 47 -13.42 15.57 -17.60
N GLU A 48 -13.83 16.19 -16.50
CA GLU A 48 -12.96 17.01 -15.65
C GLU A 48 -12.19 16.14 -14.65
N PRO A 49 -10.85 16.17 -14.67
CA PRO A 49 -10.03 15.35 -13.80
C PRO A 49 -9.64 16.06 -12.50
N VAL A 50 -9.64 15.30 -11.41
CA VAL A 50 -8.99 15.67 -10.14
C VAL A 50 -8.10 14.54 -9.65
N TYR A 51 -7.09 14.84 -8.84
CA TYR A 51 -6.35 13.80 -8.14
C TYR A 51 -7.03 13.43 -6.83
N CYS A 52 -6.85 12.19 -6.37
CA CYS A 52 -7.38 11.72 -5.10
C CYS A 52 -6.45 10.76 -4.35
N LYS A 53 -6.72 10.60 -3.05
CA LYS A 53 -6.19 9.53 -2.18
C LYS A 53 -7.35 8.80 -1.53
N PHE A 54 -7.35 7.47 -1.56
CA PHE A 54 -8.37 6.63 -0.87
C PHE A 54 -7.94 6.26 0.54
N HIS A 55 -8.86 6.38 1.50
CA HIS A 55 -8.66 6.04 2.91
C HIS A 55 -9.83 5.18 3.42
N TYR A 56 -9.54 4.01 3.97
CA TYR A 56 -10.52 3.12 4.61
C TYR A 56 -10.23 3.12 6.11
N LYS A 57 -11.04 3.81 6.91
CA LYS A 57 -10.83 3.91 8.36
C LYS A 57 -11.60 2.82 9.08
N THR A 58 -10.93 2.04 9.95
CA THR A 58 -11.61 0.97 10.71
C THR A 58 -12.67 1.57 11.63
N ASP A 59 -13.87 1.00 11.59
CA ASP A 59 -14.96 1.40 12.49
C ASP A 59 -14.84 0.69 13.87
N GLN A 60 -13.88 -0.23 14.03
CA GLN A 60 -13.63 -0.98 15.27
C GLN A 60 -12.61 -0.28 16.19
N GLY A 61 -12.01 0.81 15.70
CA GLY A 61 -10.93 1.52 16.38
C GLY A 61 -9.56 0.88 16.14
N ILE A 62 -8.53 1.71 16.12
CA ILE A 62 -7.14 1.26 16.00
C ILE A 62 -6.71 0.58 17.30
N ALA A 63 -6.18 -0.64 17.17
CA ALA A 63 -5.58 -1.39 18.26
C ALA A 63 -4.33 -2.11 17.75
N ASN A 64 -3.30 -2.18 18.60
CA ASN A 64 -2.01 -2.77 18.26
C ASN A 64 -1.57 -3.74 19.37
N LEU A 65 -0.78 -4.74 18.99
CA LEU A 65 -0.13 -5.66 19.92
C LEU A 65 1.16 -5.03 20.45
N SER A 66 1.43 -5.26 21.75
CA SER A 66 2.79 -5.04 22.27
C SER A 66 3.75 -6.04 21.63
N VAL A 67 5.03 -5.68 21.54
CA VAL A 67 6.08 -6.57 20.99
C VAL A 67 6.14 -7.90 21.74
N GLU A 68 5.94 -7.89 23.06
CA GLU A 68 5.89 -9.10 23.89
C GLU A 68 4.69 -10.00 23.54
N LYS A 69 3.48 -9.43 23.49
CA LYS A 69 2.26 -10.18 23.13
C LYS A 69 2.38 -10.74 21.72
N ALA A 70 2.90 -9.96 20.78
CA ALA A 70 3.14 -10.39 19.41
C ALA A 70 4.15 -11.55 19.35
N GLY A 71 5.23 -11.49 20.13
CA GLY A 71 6.22 -12.56 20.22
C GLY A 71 5.64 -13.87 20.75
N ILE A 72 4.75 -13.81 21.74
CA ILE A 72 4.02 -14.99 22.26
C ILE A 72 3.08 -15.55 21.20
N LEU A 73 2.28 -14.69 20.55
CA LEU A 73 1.32 -15.12 19.53
C LEU A 73 2.01 -15.73 18.32
N ALA A 74 3.15 -15.19 17.88
CA ALA A 74 3.91 -15.74 16.76
C ALA A 74 4.32 -17.21 16.96
N GLY A 75 4.50 -17.67 18.20
CA GLY A 75 4.79 -19.07 18.53
C GLY A 75 3.57 -19.91 18.91
N SER A 76 2.57 -19.30 19.55
CA SER A 76 1.40 -20.03 20.09
C SER A 76 0.20 -20.08 19.14
N ASP A 77 0.03 -19.08 18.29
CA ASP A 77 -1.04 -18.96 17.29
C ASP A 77 -0.55 -18.14 16.08
N PRO A 78 0.26 -18.75 15.18
CA PRO A 78 0.80 -18.04 14.02
C PRO A 78 -0.27 -17.55 13.04
N ASP A 79 -1.49 -18.10 13.13
CA ASP A 79 -2.65 -17.75 12.31
C ASP A 79 -3.61 -16.79 13.02
N TYR A 80 -3.18 -16.13 14.11
CA TYR A 80 -3.99 -15.27 14.96
C TYR A 80 -4.93 -14.33 14.20
N ALA A 81 -4.41 -13.60 13.20
CA ALA A 81 -5.21 -12.64 12.45
C ALA A 81 -6.23 -13.30 11.50
N ILE A 82 -5.92 -14.49 10.96
CA ILE A 82 -6.85 -15.29 10.16
C ILE A 82 -8.00 -15.77 11.07
N LYS A 83 -7.64 -16.35 12.21
CA LYS A 83 -8.59 -16.84 13.22
C LYS A 83 -9.49 -15.73 13.74
N ASP A 84 -8.93 -14.58 14.13
CA ASP A 84 -9.68 -13.41 14.59
C ASP A 84 -10.73 -12.95 13.57
N LEU A 85 -10.34 -12.80 12.30
CA LEU A 85 -11.25 -12.34 11.26
C LEU A 85 -12.36 -13.38 10.99
N TYR A 86 -11.98 -14.66 10.91
CA TYR A 86 -12.92 -15.75 10.66
C TYR A 86 -13.97 -15.85 11.77
N ASP A 87 -13.52 -15.87 13.04
CA ASP A 87 -14.38 -15.99 14.21
C ASP A 87 -15.33 -14.79 14.32
N ALA A 88 -14.83 -13.57 14.08
CA ALA A 88 -15.65 -12.36 14.11
C ALA A 88 -16.80 -12.43 13.09
N ILE A 89 -16.51 -12.82 11.85
CA ILE A 89 -17.53 -12.95 10.80
C ILE A 89 -18.51 -14.10 11.12
N ALA A 90 -18.01 -15.25 11.59
CA ALA A 90 -18.84 -16.38 11.99
C ALA A 90 -19.80 -16.03 13.13
N ALA A 91 -19.36 -15.20 14.08
CA ALA A 91 -20.15 -14.67 15.18
C ALA A 91 -21.07 -13.49 14.77
N LYS A 92 -21.14 -13.14 13.48
CA LYS A 92 -21.88 -11.99 12.94
C LYS A 92 -21.42 -10.62 13.48
N ASN A 93 -20.21 -10.56 14.04
CA ASN A 93 -19.54 -9.33 14.40
C ASN A 93 -18.77 -8.80 13.18
N TYR A 94 -19.51 -8.35 12.17
CA TYR A 94 -18.96 -7.99 10.87
C TYR A 94 -18.08 -6.74 10.96
N PRO A 95 -16.77 -6.84 10.66
CA PRO A 95 -15.93 -5.66 10.62
C PRO A 95 -16.29 -4.81 9.39
N SER A 96 -16.19 -3.50 9.60
CA SER A 96 -16.46 -2.48 8.58
C SER A 96 -15.44 -1.35 8.63
N TRP A 97 -15.28 -0.70 7.47
CA TRP A 97 -14.44 0.47 7.28
C TRP A 97 -15.21 1.56 6.56
N THR A 98 -15.12 2.78 7.06
CA THR A 98 -15.63 3.97 6.38
C THR A 98 -14.62 4.44 5.31
N LEU A 99 -15.07 4.52 4.06
CA LEU A 99 -14.30 5.02 2.92
C LEU A 99 -14.37 6.54 2.84
N TYR A 100 -13.20 7.16 2.75
CA TYR A 100 -13.00 8.57 2.48
C TYR A 100 -12.08 8.78 1.28
N ILE A 101 -12.21 9.95 0.66
CA ILE A 101 -11.23 10.46 -0.29
C ILE A 101 -10.68 11.80 0.16
N GLN A 102 -9.41 12.06 -0.14
CA GLN A 102 -8.90 13.42 -0.29
C GLN A 102 -8.95 13.78 -1.77
N VAL A 103 -9.21 15.04 -2.10
CA VAL A 103 -9.27 15.54 -3.49
C VAL A 103 -8.30 16.71 -3.65
N MET A 104 -7.53 16.70 -4.72
CA MET A 104 -6.56 17.75 -5.09
C MET A 104 -6.76 18.12 -6.56
N THR A 105 -6.94 19.41 -6.87
CA THR A 105 -7.04 19.86 -8.26
C THR A 105 -5.68 19.84 -8.95
N PHE A 106 -5.67 19.94 -10.28
CA PHE A 106 -4.43 19.97 -11.05
C PHE A 106 -3.61 21.25 -10.77
N GLU A 107 -4.27 22.36 -10.44
CA GLU A 107 -3.66 23.61 -10.02
C GLU A 107 -3.00 23.46 -8.65
N GLN A 108 -3.72 22.87 -7.68
CA GLN A 108 -3.16 22.57 -6.36
C GLN A 108 -1.96 21.63 -6.45
N ALA A 109 -1.99 20.65 -7.37
CA ALA A 109 -0.87 19.73 -7.60
C ALA A 109 0.40 20.42 -8.12
N LYS A 110 0.27 21.54 -8.86
CA LYS A 110 1.43 22.32 -9.35
C LYS A 110 2.08 23.14 -8.23
N GLU A 111 1.27 23.60 -7.28
CA GLU A 111 1.71 24.45 -6.16
C GLU A 111 2.01 23.66 -4.88
N PHE A 112 1.80 22.33 -4.89
CA PHE A 112 2.00 21.50 -3.71
C PHE A 112 3.48 21.47 -3.30
N GLU A 113 3.75 21.62 -2.00
CA GLU A 113 5.12 21.76 -1.46
C GLU A 113 6.03 20.57 -1.81
N TRP A 114 5.45 19.38 -1.93
CA TRP A 114 6.15 18.17 -2.37
C TRP A 114 5.60 17.68 -3.71
N ASN A 115 6.31 16.73 -4.33
CA ASN A 115 5.72 15.98 -5.45
C ASN A 115 4.43 15.26 -4.98
N PRO A 116 3.24 15.61 -5.51
CA PRO A 116 1.97 15.01 -5.07
C PRO A 116 1.84 13.54 -5.46
N PHE A 117 2.74 13.03 -6.31
CA PHE A 117 2.82 11.65 -6.78
C PHE A 117 3.97 10.86 -6.15
N ASP A 118 4.68 11.44 -5.17
CA ASP A 118 5.68 10.73 -4.38
C ASP A 118 4.98 9.88 -3.31
N LEU A 119 5.10 8.56 -3.44
CA LEU A 119 4.49 7.58 -2.53
C LEU A 119 5.02 7.66 -1.09
N THR A 120 6.17 8.31 -0.87
CA THR A 120 6.72 8.55 0.48
C THR A 120 6.08 9.74 1.18
N LYS A 121 5.17 10.47 0.51
CA LYS A 121 4.49 11.65 1.03
C LYS A 121 3.01 11.41 1.27
N ILE A 122 2.50 12.05 2.32
CA ILE A 122 1.06 12.18 2.57
C ILE A 122 0.59 13.57 2.13
N TRP A 123 -0.71 13.69 1.87
CA TRP A 123 -1.37 14.99 1.75
C TRP A 123 -1.88 15.40 3.14
N PRO A 124 -1.41 16.51 3.72
CA PRO A 124 -1.84 16.93 5.05
C PRO A 124 -3.37 17.08 5.11
N GLN A 125 -4.01 16.41 6.08
CA GLN A 125 -5.48 16.44 6.19
C GLN A 125 -6.04 17.82 6.53
N LYS A 126 -5.21 18.72 7.05
CA LYS A 126 -5.58 20.13 7.27
C LYS A 126 -5.78 20.89 5.94
N GLU A 127 -4.99 20.55 4.92
CA GLU A 127 -5.06 21.18 3.60
C GLU A 127 -6.04 20.44 2.69
N PHE A 128 -6.04 19.10 2.77
CA PHE A 128 -6.90 18.22 1.99
C PHE A 128 -7.75 17.37 2.95
N PRO A 129 -8.90 17.88 3.45
CA PRO A 129 -9.73 17.17 4.41
C PRO A 129 -10.31 15.87 3.81
N LEU A 130 -10.64 14.92 4.69
CA LEU A 130 -11.29 13.67 4.31
C LEU A 130 -12.76 13.92 3.95
N ILE A 131 -13.15 13.51 2.74
CA ILE A 131 -14.53 13.56 2.23
C ILE A 131 -15.12 12.15 2.35
N PRO A 132 -16.21 11.95 3.11
CA PRO A 132 -16.84 10.63 3.25
C PRO A 132 -17.48 10.18 1.93
N VAL A 133 -17.34 8.90 1.60
CA VAL A 133 -17.87 8.30 0.35
C VAL A 133 -18.85 7.18 0.66
N GLY A 134 -18.48 6.24 1.53
CA GLY A 134 -19.28 5.04 1.77
C GLY A 134 -18.67 4.11 2.81
N ARG A 135 -19.09 2.84 2.81
CA ARG A 135 -18.65 1.86 3.81
C ARG A 135 -18.40 0.49 3.17
N MET A 136 -17.28 -0.12 3.54
CA MET A 136 -16.95 -1.52 3.22
C MET A 136 -17.29 -2.40 4.43
N VAL A 137 -17.96 -3.52 4.22
CA VAL A 137 -18.35 -4.47 5.29
C VAL A 137 -17.94 -5.88 4.86
N LEU A 138 -17.22 -6.60 5.73
CA LEU A 138 -16.91 -8.01 5.51
C LEU A 138 -17.89 -8.87 6.30
N ASN A 139 -18.81 -9.54 5.60
CA ASN A 139 -19.92 -10.26 6.22
C ASN A 139 -20.03 -11.75 5.85
N ARG A 140 -19.04 -12.28 5.14
CA ARG A 140 -19.03 -13.68 4.69
C ARG A 140 -17.60 -14.23 4.71
N ASN A 141 -17.42 -15.37 5.36
CA ASN A 141 -16.17 -16.12 5.29
C ASN A 141 -16.06 -16.89 3.96
N PRO A 142 -14.85 -17.14 3.47
CA PRO A 142 -14.62 -18.06 2.36
C PRO A 142 -15.18 -19.45 2.69
N ALA A 143 -15.84 -20.11 1.71
CA ALA A 143 -16.25 -21.49 1.86
C ALA A 143 -15.08 -22.45 1.60
N ASN A 144 -14.17 -22.08 0.69
CA ASN A 144 -12.92 -22.77 0.46
C ASN A 144 -11.76 -21.78 0.37
N TYR A 145 -10.82 -21.85 1.32
CA TYR A 145 -9.70 -20.92 1.41
C TYR A 145 -8.84 -20.91 0.14
N PHE A 146 -8.49 -22.08 -0.39
CA PHE A 146 -7.64 -22.14 -1.59
C PHE A 146 -8.34 -21.52 -2.81
N ALA A 147 -9.62 -21.85 -3.02
CA ALA A 147 -10.39 -21.36 -4.16
C ALA A 147 -10.67 -19.86 -4.12
N GLU A 148 -10.92 -19.30 -2.95
CA GLU A 148 -11.43 -17.92 -2.79
C GLU A 148 -10.40 -16.94 -2.21
N VAL A 149 -9.32 -17.42 -1.58
CA VAL A 149 -8.27 -16.57 -0.98
C VAL A 149 -6.93 -16.80 -1.66
N GLU A 150 -6.43 -18.04 -1.70
CA GLU A 150 -5.10 -18.31 -2.25
C GLU A 150 -5.02 -18.00 -3.75
N GLN A 151 -6.12 -18.28 -4.48
CA GLN A 151 -6.24 -17.96 -5.91
C GLN A 151 -6.76 -16.54 -6.20
N LEU A 152 -6.99 -15.72 -5.18
CA LEU A 152 -7.43 -14.35 -5.35
C LEU A 152 -6.35 -13.51 -6.04
N ALA A 153 -6.76 -12.63 -6.95
CA ALA A 153 -5.88 -11.81 -7.77
C ALA A 153 -6.39 -10.36 -7.86
N PHE A 154 -5.62 -9.42 -7.29
CA PHE A 154 -5.91 -7.98 -7.34
C PHE A 154 -4.90 -7.27 -8.23
N SER A 155 -5.35 -6.61 -9.30
CA SER A 155 -4.48 -5.84 -10.18
C SER A 155 -4.81 -4.35 -10.12
N PRO A 156 -3.86 -3.45 -9.80
CA PRO A 156 -4.09 -2.02 -9.87
C PRO A 156 -4.44 -1.49 -11.25
N ALA A 157 -4.18 -2.26 -12.32
CA ALA A 157 -4.62 -1.92 -13.68
C ALA A 157 -6.13 -2.12 -13.89
N HIS A 158 -6.81 -2.88 -13.01
CA HIS A 158 -8.26 -3.07 -13.07
C HIS A 158 -8.99 -1.88 -12.46
N MET A 159 -9.04 -0.78 -13.21
CA MET A 159 -9.84 0.39 -12.86
C MET A 159 -11.09 0.48 -13.74
N VAL A 160 -12.17 1.02 -13.17
CA VAL A 160 -13.43 1.28 -13.89
C VAL A 160 -13.45 2.72 -14.40
N ALA A 161 -14.28 3.00 -15.40
CA ALA A 161 -14.46 4.35 -15.92
C ALA A 161 -14.72 5.36 -14.77
N GLY A 162 -14.03 6.50 -14.82
CA GLY A 162 -14.02 7.51 -13.76
C GLY A 162 -12.91 7.37 -12.72
N ILE A 163 -12.16 6.25 -12.70
CA ILE A 163 -10.96 6.06 -11.87
C ILE A 163 -9.79 5.73 -12.78
N GLU A 164 -8.71 6.50 -12.67
CA GLU A 164 -7.53 6.39 -13.52
C GLU A 164 -6.23 6.45 -12.69
N PRO A 165 -5.10 5.95 -13.21
CA PRO A 165 -3.83 6.08 -12.51
C PRO A 165 -3.29 7.52 -12.58
N SER A 166 -2.55 7.93 -11.55
CA SER A 166 -1.72 9.14 -11.57
C SER A 166 -0.31 8.82 -12.12
N PRO A 167 0.54 9.83 -12.39
CA PRO A 167 1.92 9.61 -12.82
C PRO A 167 2.89 9.16 -11.69
N ASP A 168 2.38 8.71 -10.54
CA ASP A 168 3.19 8.09 -9.48
C ASP A 168 4.01 6.92 -10.03
N LYS A 169 5.34 7.04 -10.00
CA LYS A 169 6.28 6.07 -10.57
C LYS A 169 6.09 4.66 -10.02
N MET A 170 5.72 4.52 -8.74
CA MET A 170 5.47 3.23 -8.13
C MET A 170 4.14 2.65 -8.61
N LEU A 171 3.09 3.47 -8.71
CA LEU A 171 1.80 3.03 -9.27
C LEU A 171 1.98 2.55 -10.72
N GLN A 172 2.70 3.32 -11.54
CA GLN A 172 2.96 2.99 -12.94
C GLN A 172 3.62 1.61 -13.12
N GLY A 173 4.59 1.25 -12.27
CA GLY A 173 5.17 -0.09 -12.27
C GLY A 173 4.18 -1.19 -11.90
N ARG A 174 3.28 -0.91 -10.95
CA ARG A 174 2.24 -1.84 -10.49
C ARG A 174 1.13 -2.09 -11.51
N LEU A 175 0.90 -1.17 -12.45
CA LEU A 175 -0.05 -1.40 -13.55
C LEU A 175 0.39 -2.58 -14.44
N PHE A 176 1.69 -2.86 -14.51
CA PHE A 176 2.22 -4.00 -15.24
C PHE A 176 2.40 -5.23 -14.35
N SER A 177 3.04 -5.07 -13.18
CA SER A 177 3.61 -6.20 -12.43
C SER A 177 2.58 -7.21 -11.93
N TYR A 178 1.36 -6.77 -11.62
CA TYR A 178 0.35 -7.65 -11.02
C TYR A 178 -0.22 -8.64 -12.04
N ASP A 179 -0.62 -8.17 -13.22
CA ASP A 179 -1.12 -9.07 -14.25
C ASP A 179 -0.04 -10.04 -14.74
N ASP A 180 1.20 -9.56 -14.83
CA ASP A 180 2.36 -10.39 -15.17
C ASP A 180 2.54 -11.53 -14.15
N THR A 181 2.60 -11.21 -12.86
CA THR A 181 2.76 -12.25 -11.82
C THR A 181 1.54 -13.16 -11.71
N HIS A 182 0.32 -12.67 -11.95
CA HIS A 182 -0.88 -13.52 -11.94
C HIS A 182 -0.88 -14.55 -13.07
N ARG A 183 -0.48 -14.15 -14.28
CA ARG A 183 -0.35 -15.09 -15.41
C ARG A 183 0.65 -16.20 -15.12
N HIS A 184 1.71 -15.90 -14.37
CA HIS A 184 2.68 -16.90 -13.91
C HIS A 184 2.12 -17.77 -12.77
N ARG A 185 1.62 -17.15 -11.69
CA ARG A 185 1.23 -17.82 -10.44
C ARG A 185 -0.03 -18.67 -10.59
N LEU A 186 -1.02 -18.19 -11.34
CA LEU A 186 -2.36 -18.80 -11.47
C LEU A 186 -2.64 -19.32 -12.88
N GLY A 187 -1.90 -18.83 -13.87
CA GLY A 187 -2.03 -19.19 -15.28
C GLY A 187 -2.63 -18.06 -16.14
N PRO A 188 -2.44 -18.12 -17.47
CA PRO A 188 -2.96 -17.11 -18.41
C PRO A 188 -4.45 -16.78 -18.26
N ASN A 189 -5.27 -17.78 -17.95
CA ASN A 189 -6.73 -17.67 -17.80
C ASN A 189 -7.17 -17.50 -16.34
N TYR A 190 -6.35 -16.94 -15.46
CA TYR A 190 -6.67 -16.78 -14.02
C TYR A 190 -7.96 -16.00 -13.75
N HIS A 191 -8.38 -15.13 -14.68
CA HIS A 191 -9.63 -14.38 -14.61
C HIS A 191 -10.88 -15.27 -14.77
N GLN A 192 -10.73 -16.51 -15.27
CA GLN A 192 -11.80 -17.51 -15.32
C GLN A 192 -11.98 -18.23 -13.97
N ILE A 193 -11.05 -18.09 -13.02
CA ILE A 193 -11.23 -18.59 -11.65
C ILE A 193 -12.40 -17.82 -11.01
N PRO A 194 -13.39 -18.49 -10.38
CA PRO A 194 -14.64 -17.85 -9.97
C PRO A 194 -14.48 -16.57 -9.13
N VAL A 195 -13.51 -16.52 -8.22
CA VAL A 195 -13.29 -15.35 -7.35
C VAL A 195 -12.71 -14.13 -8.09
N ASN A 196 -12.07 -14.35 -9.24
CA ASN A 196 -11.45 -13.31 -10.06
C ASN A 196 -12.34 -12.90 -11.26
N CYS A 197 -13.39 -13.67 -11.53
CA CYS A 197 -14.28 -13.42 -12.66
C CYS A 197 -15.08 -12.13 -12.44
N PRO A 198 -15.14 -11.21 -13.43
CA PRO A 198 -15.93 -9.99 -13.35
C PRO A 198 -17.43 -10.30 -13.56
N TYR A 199 -18.02 -11.08 -12.65
CA TYR A 199 -19.35 -11.68 -12.77
C TYR A 199 -20.50 -10.67 -12.92
N ALA A 200 -20.29 -9.42 -12.50
CA ALA A 200 -21.26 -8.33 -12.61
C ALA A 200 -21.33 -7.71 -14.02
N THR A 201 -20.47 -8.13 -14.94
CA THR A 201 -20.46 -7.68 -16.34
C THR A 201 -20.30 -8.87 -17.28
N ARG A 202 -20.47 -8.62 -18.58
CA ARG A 202 -20.25 -9.62 -19.63
C ARG A 202 -18.99 -9.27 -20.41
N THR A 203 -17.94 -10.05 -20.20
CA THR A 203 -16.70 -9.92 -20.99
C THR A 203 -17.00 -10.29 -22.45
N ARG A 204 -16.83 -9.32 -23.35
CA ARG A 204 -16.96 -9.50 -24.80
C ARG A 204 -15.75 -8.86 -25.45
N ASN A 205 -14.82 -9.67 -25.94
CA ASN A 205 -13.57 -9.20 -26.50
C ASN A 205 -13.03 -10.17 -27.56
N TYR A 206 -11.80 -9.93 -28.01
CA TYR A 206 -11.14 -10.71 -29.05
C TYR A 206 -10.09 -11.70 -28.51
N GLN A 207 -9.97 -11.85 -27.19
CA GLN A 207 -9.07 -12.83 -26.58
C GLN A 207 -9.64 -14.25 -26.72
N ARG A 208 -8.77 -15.23 -26.96
CA ARG A 208 -9.11 -16.65 -27.15
C ARG A 208 -8.01 -17.55 -26.59
N ASP A 209 -8.39 -18.80 -26.34
CA ASP A 209 -7.51 -19.93 -26.04
C ASP A 209 -6.68 -19.74 -24.74
N GLY A 210 -5.52 -20.39 -24.67
CA GLY A 210 -4.70 -20.47 -23.47
C GLY A 210 -4.99 -21.71 -22.63
N PRO A 211 -4.05 -22.12 -21.77
CA PRO A 211 -4.23 -23.29 -20.90
C PRO A 211 -5.40 -23.08 -19.94
N MET A 212 -6.10 -24.17 -19.60
CA MET A 212 -7.25 -24.18 -18.70
C MET A 212 -8.39 -23.23 -19.10
N THR A 213 -8.63 -23.05 -20.41
CA THR A 213 -9.83 -22.37 -20.90
C THR A 213 -11.06 -23.23 -20.64
N VAL A 214 -11.99 -22.74 -19.82
CA VAL A 214 -13.17 -23.49 -19.36
C VAL A 214 -14.49 -22.72 -19.48
N ASP A 215 -14.44 -21.46 -19.92
CA ASP A 215 -15.59 -20.55 -20.04
C ASP A 215 -16.35 -20.67 -21.39
N GLY A 216 -15.99 -21.63 -22.22
CA GLY A 216 -16.53 -21.81 -23.58
C GLY A 216 -15.84 -20.97 -24.66
N ASN A 217 -14.78 -20.22 -24.32
CA ASN A 217 -13.88 -19.53 -25.27
C ASN A 217 -14.60 -18.60 -26.27
N GLN A 218 -15.73 -18.00 -25.85
CA GLN A 218 -16.59 -17.14 -26.68
C GLN A 218 -17.17 -17.80 -27.96
N GLY A 219 -17.12 -19.13 -28.06
CA GLY A 219 -17.72 -19.90 -29.16
C GLY A 219 -17.26 -19.46 -30.56
N GLY A 220 -18.19 -19.45 -31.53
CA GLY A 220 -17.92 -19.08 -32.93
C GLY A 220 -17.91 -17.58 -33.21
N ALA A 221 -17.82 -16.72 -32.19
CA ALA A 221 -17.79 -15.27 -32.41
C ALA A 221 -16.51 -14.83 -33.13
N PRO A 222 -16.55 -13.80 -34.02
CA PRO A 222 -15.36 -13.26 -34.67
C PRO A 222 -14.24 -12.95 -33.67
N ASN A 223 -13.01 -13.35 -34.00
CA ASN A 223 -11.83 -13.23 -33.11
C ASN A 223 -10.81 -12.18 -33.60
N TYR A 224 -11.19 -11.30 -34.53
CA TYR A 224 -10.35 -10.21 -35.04
C TYR A 224 -11.12 -8.87 -35.07
N PHE A 225 -10.40 -7.76 -34.93
CA PHE A 225 -10.93 -6.40 -34.97
C PHE A 225 -10.10 -5.51 -35.90
N PRO A 226 -10.73 -4.66 -36.74
CA PRO A 226 -12.18 -4.55 -36.96
C PRO A 226 -12.74 -5.75 -37.77
N ASN A 227 -14.06 -5.99 -37.70
CA ASN A 227 -14.74 -7.01 -38.50
C ASN A 227 -16.16 -6.56 -38.92
N SER A 228 -16.70 -7.20 -39.97
CA SER A 228 -18.04 -6.92 -40.52
C SER A 228 -19.14 -7.89 -40.02
N PHE A 229 -18.88 -8.63 -38.94
CA PHE A 229 -19.72 -9.75 -38.48
C PHE A 229 -20.24 -9.54 -37.05
N SER A 230 -20.51 -8.28 -36.68
CA SER A 230 -21.08 -7.89 -35.37
C SER A 230 -20.27 -8.35 -34.15
N GLY A 231 -18.94 -8.43 -34.29
CA GLY A 231 -18.04 -8.64 -33.15
C GLY A 231 -18.08 -7.46 -32.15
N PRO A 232 -17.46 -7.61 -30.96
CA PRO A 232 -17.37 -6.54 -29.96
C PRO A 232 -16.79 -5.23 -30.53
N VAL A 233 -17.35 -4.08 -30.15
CA VAL A 233 -16.85 -2.76 -30.54
C VAL A 233 -16.36 -2.01 -29.31
N ASP A 234 -15.36 -1.16 -29.48
CA ASP A 234 -14.92 -0.22 -28.46
C ASP A 234 -15.99 0.85 -28.21
N ASN A 235 -16.01 1.41 -26.99
CA ASN A 235 -16.87 2.54 -26.66
C ASN A 235 -16.00 3.78 -26.37
N PRO A 236 -15.97 4.78 -27.28
CA PRO A 236 -15.21 6.01 -27.09
C PRO A 236 -15.59 6.80 -25.83
N GLU A 237 -16.81 6.63 -25.29
CA GLU A 237 -17.26 7.27 -24.05
C GLU A 237 -16.38 6.90 -22.83
N TYR A 238 -15.76 5.72 -22.86
CA TYR A 238 -14.90 5.23 -21.77
C TYR A 238 -13.40 5.42 -22.06
N THR A 239 -13.06 6.29 -23.00
CA THR A 239 -11.66 6.64 -23.29
C THR A 239 -11.04 7.34 -22.08
N ILE A 240 -9.80 6.96 -21.77
CA ILE A 240 -9.01 7.56 -20.68
C ILE A 240 -8.86 9.07 -20.94
N SER A 241 -9.00 9.87 -19.89
CA SER A 241 -8.85 11.33 -20.00
C SER A 241 -7.45 11.72 -20.50
N PRO A 242 -7.35 12.65 -21.47
CA PRO A 242 -6.07 13.01 -22.07
C PRO A 242 -5.13 13.64 -21.04
N ILE A 243 -3.85 13.33 -21.16
CA ILE A 243 -2.80 13.94 -20.34
C ILE A 243 -1.99 14.88 -21.22
N THR A 244 -2.03 16.17 -20.91
CA THR A 244 -1.17 17.16 -21.56
C THR A 244 0.18 17.19 -20.85
N LEU A 245 1.23 16.74 -21.52
CA LEU A 245 2.61 16.89 -21.06
C LEU A 245 3.20 18.16 -21.67
N SER A 246 3.80 19.02 -20.85
CA SER A 246 4.70 20.07 -21.35
C SER A 246 5.93 19.40 -21.98
N THR A 247 6.50 19.99 -23.04
CA THR A 247 7.71 19.48 -23.71
C THR A 247 8.79 19.08 -22.71
N CYS A 248 9.12 17.79 -22.64
CA CYS A 248 10.12 17.23 -21.73
C CYS A 248 10.95 16.14 -22.41
N ASP A 249 12.20 15.96 -21.96
CA ASP A 249 13.04 14.84 -22.39
C ASP A 249 12.48 13.51 -21.89
N VAL A 250 12.49 12.47 -22.72
CA VAL A 250 12.25 11.10 -22.27
C VAL A 250 13.55 10.56 -21.67
N LYS A 251 13.69 10.61 -20.34
CA LYS A 251 14.88 10.11 -19.61
C LYS A 251 14.55 9.60 -18.20
N LYS A 252 15.54 8.96 -17.56
CA LYS A 252 15.44 8.50 -16.17
C LYS A 252 15.70 9.67 -15.20
N TYR A 253 14.64 10.35 -14.78
CA TYR A 253 14.72 11.41 -13.78
C TYR A 253 15.02 10.86 -12.39
N ASN A 254 16.12 11.30 -11.79
CA ASN A 254 16.48 10.99 -10.41
C ASN A 254 15.53 11.70 -9.44
N THR A 255 15.11 11.01 -8.38
CA THR A 255 14.29 11.55 -7.27
C THR A 255 14.96 11.31 -5.91
N ARG A 256 16.27 11.01 -5.92
CA ARG A 256 17.03 10.75 -4.69
C ARG A 256 17.11 11.98 -3.79
N ASP A 257 17.15 13.16 -4.40
CA ASP A 257 17.36 14.44 -3.71
C ASP A 257 16.04 15.11 -3.31
N ASP A 258 14.90 14.45 -3.57
CA ASP A 258 13.59 14.85 -3.03
C ASP A 258 13.64 14.87 -1.50
N ASP A 259 12.80 15.68 -0.86
CA ASP A 259 12.78 15.81 0.60
C ASP A 259 12.43 14.48 1.28
N ASN A 260 13.36 13.95 2.06
CA ASN A 260 13.22 12.66 2.73
C ASN A 260 12.84 12.74 4.22
N PHE A 261 12.77 13.95 4.79
CA PHE A 261 12.80 14.10 6.25
C PHE A 261 11.72 15.02 6.83
N SER A 262 11.20 16.02 6.09
CA SER A 262 10.28 17.01 6.68
C SER A 262 8.96 16.41 7.16
N GLN A 263 8.34 15.54 6.37
CA GLN A 263 7.10 14.86 6.80
C GLN A 263 7.36 13.85 7.92
N VAL A 264 8.54 13.22 7.95
CA VAL A 264 8.93 12.33 9.06
C VAL A 264 9.12 13.12 10.35
N LYS A 265 9.65 14.34 10.26
CA LYS A 265 9.78 15.25 11.40
C LYS A 265 8.40 15.65 11.93
N ASN A 266 7.44 15.90 11.04
CA ASN A 266 6.05 16.13 11.44
C ASN A 266 5.44 14.90 12.13
N PHE A 267 5.68 13.69 11.60
CA PHE A 267 5.25 12.45 12.26
C PHE A 267 5.84 12.33 13.68
N TRP A 268 7.15 12.52 13.81
CA TRP A 268 7.85 12.48 15.10
C TRP A 268 7.31 13.50 16.11
N LEU A 269 7.17 14.78 15.71
CA LEU A 269 6.85 15.88 16.63
C LEU A 269 5.36 16.08 16.89
N LYS A 270 4.50 15.77 15.91
CA LYS A 270 3.08 16.18 15.94
C LYS A 270 2.10 15.01 15.95
N VAL A 271 2.55 13.81 15.58
CA VAL A 271 1.68 12.62 15.52
C VAL A 271 1.94 11.69 16.70
N LEU A 272 3.20 11.50 17.09
CA LEU A 272 3.56 10.60 18.18
C LEU A 272 3.55 11.30 19.54
N THR A 273 3.10 10.59 20.58
CA THR A 273 3.38 10.97 21.97
C THR A 273 4.83 10.64 22.37
N VAL A 274 5.29 11.15 23.51
CA VAL A 274 6.64 10.88 24.02
C VAL A 274 6.84 9.38 24.32
N GLU A 275 5.80 8.70 24.78
CA GLU A 275 5.81 7.26 25.05
C GLU A 275 5.88 6.46 23.76
N GLU A 276 5.11 6.85 22.73
CA GLU A 276 5.16 6.24 21.40
C GLU A 276 6.52 6.45 20.73
N GLN A 277 7.10 7.65 20.83
CA GLN A 277 8.47 7.92 20.40
C GLN A 277 9.48 7.00 21.09
N SER A 278 9.31 6.74 22.38
CA SER A 278 10.16 5.84 23.15
C SER A 278 10.09 4.40 22.65
N ARG A 279 8.88 3.90 22.39
CA ARG A 279 8.68 2.56 21.81
C ARG A 279 9.24 2.47 20.39
N LEU A 280 9.01 3.49 19.55
CA LEU A 280 9.58 3.57 18.20
C LEU A 280 11.10 3.46 18.21
N VAL A 281 11.77 4.28 19.03
CA VAL A 281 13.24 4.24 19.17
C VAL A 281 13.70 2.87 19.68
N PHE A 282 13.02 2.31 20.67
CA PHE A 282 13.34 0.98 21.20
C PHE A 282 13.20 -0.12 20.15
N ASN A 283 12.11 -0.12 19.38
CA ASN A 283 11.85 -1.10 18.32
C ASN A 283 12.93 -1.02 17.24
N ILE A 284 13.29 0.19 16.78
CA ILE A 284 14.37 0.39 15.80
C ILE A 284 15.70 -0.11 16.36
N ALA A 285 16.11 0.34 17.55
CA ALA A 285 17.39 -0.01 18.14
C ALA A 285 17.50 -1.52 18.39
N SER A 286 16.40 -2.16 18.80
CA SER A 286 16.36 -3.60 19.09
C SER A 286 16.57 -4.46 17.85
N HIS A 287 16.15 -4.01 16.67
CA HIS A 287 16.45 -4.69 15.40
C HIS A 287 17.80 -4.24 14.79
N LEU A 288 18.18 -2.97 14.99
CA LEU A 288 19.40 -2.38 14.44
C LEU A 288 20.69 -2.85 15.12
N LYS A 289 20.62 -3.25 16.40
CA LYS A 289 21.78 -3.68 17.18
C LYS A 289 22.59 -4.82 16.55
N ASP A 290 21.94 -5.64 15.72
CA ASP A 290 22.54 -6.80 15.06
C ASP A 290 23.17 -6.45 13.69
N ALA A 291 23.03 -5.20 13.21
CA ALA A 291 23.72 -4.72 12.02
C ALA A 291 25.17 -4.28 12.30
N GLN A 292 26.01 -4.22 11.27
CA GLN A 292 27.40 -3.78 11.41
C GLN A 292 27.50 -2.31 11.87
N PRO A 293 28.53 -1.92 12.65
CA PRO A 293 28.65 -0.58 13.22
C PRO A 293 28.55 0.57 12.20
N PHE A 294 29.14 0.43 11.00
CA PHE A 294 29.06 1.48 9.98
C PHE A 294 27.64 1.68 9.43
N ILE A 295 26.83 0.61 9.40
CA ILE A 295 25.40 0.67 9.04
C ILE A 295 24.64 1.37 10.15
N GLN A 296 24.87 1.00 11.42
CA GLN A 296 24.27 1.68 12.57
C GLN A 296 24.54 3.19 12.53
N SER A 297 25.77 3.61 12.26
CA SER A 297 26.14 5.03 12.13
C SER A 297 25.42 5.74 10.97
N ARG A 298 25.18 5.06 9.83
CA ARG A 298 24.41 5.63 8.72
C ARG A 298 22.94 5.78 9.08
N VAL A 299 22.36 4.78 9.75
CA VAL A 299 20.98 4.83 10.23
C VAL A 299 20.78 5.97 11.23
N ILE A 300 21.66 6.10 12.24
CA ILE A 300 21.62 7.19 13.21
C ILE A 300 21.67 8.55 12.49
N ARG A 301 22.55 8.71 11.50
CA ARG A 301 22.65 9.94 10.72
C ARG A 301 21.34 10.30 10.01
N ASN A 302 20.70 9.33 9.33
CA ASN A 302 19.43 9.58 8.65
C ASN A 302 18.33 10.00 9.64
N PHE A 303 18.23 9.34 10.80
CA PHE A 303 17.25 9.71 11.83
C PHE A 303 17.60 11.03 12.54
N SER A 304 18.88 11.39 12.67
CA SER A 304 19.31 12.72 13.13
C SER A 304 18.93 13.82 12.14
N SER A 305 18.91 13.54 10.83
CA SER A 305 18.42 14.47 9.80
C SER A 305 16.92 14.72 9.90
N VAL A 306 16.14 13.77 10.45
CA VAL A 306 14.73 13.99 10.81
C VAL A 306 14.63 14.91 12.03
N HIS A 307 15.28 14.52 13.13
CA HIS A 307 15.32 15.29 14.35
C HIS A 307 16.53 14.86 15.21
N PRO A 308 17.30 15.79 15.82
CA PRO A 308 18.47 15.46 16.62
C PRO A 308 18.19 14.45 17.74
N ASP A 309 17.09 14.67 18.48
CA ASP A 309 16.62 13.77 19.56
C ASP A 309 16.33 12.34 19.05
N TYR A 310 15.77 12.21 17.85
CA TYR A 310 15.40 10.91 17.31
C TYR A 310 16.65 10.05 17.06
N GLY A 311 17.66 10.62 16.41
CA GLY A 311 18.93 9.93 16.19
C GLY A 311 19.75 9.71 17.48
N SER A 312 19.79 10.68 18.40
CA SER A 312 20.54 10.54 19.65
C SER A 312 19.97 9.42 20.53
N ARG A 313 18.65 9.33 20.66
CA ARG A 313 18.01 8.28 21.47
C ARG A 313 18.23 6.87 20.90
N ILE A 314 18.28 6.72 19.57
CA ILE A 314 18.66 5.45 18.92
C ILE A 314 20.12 5.11 19.26
N SER A 315 21.03 6.09 19.13
CA SER A 315 22.45 5.92 19.47
C SER A 315 22.64 5.47 20.92
N ASP A 316 21.96 6.11 21.86
CA ASP A 316 22.08 5.82 23.29
C ASP A 316 21.62 4.38 23.61
N LEU A 317 20.48 3.94 23.06
CA LEU A 317 20.02 2.55 23.25
C LEU A 317 20.99 1.53 22.65
N LEU A 318 21.54 1.79 21.47
CA LEU A 318 22.54 0.90 20.86
C LEU A 318 23.80 0.78 21.74
N GLN A 319 24.25 1.87 22.35
CA GLN A 319 25.37 1.84 23.30
C GLN A 319 25.03 1.02 24.55
N GLN A 320 23.81 1.16 25.08
CA GLN A 320 23.35 0.36 26.21
C GLN A 320 23.31 -1.14 25.89
N PHE A 321 22.85 -1.53 24.70
CA PHE A 321 22.86 -2.93 24.26
C PHE A 321 24.27 -3.49 24.12
N LYS A 322 25.23 -2.69 23.62
CA LYS A 322 26.64 -3.09 23.53
C LYS A 322 27.25 -3.31 24.92
N LYS A 323 26.99 -2.41 25.88
CA LYS A 323 27.47 -2.55 27.27
C LYS A 323 26.92 -3.80 27.93
N LYS A 324 25.61 -4.07 27.81
CA LYS A 324 24.99 -5.29 28.36
C LYS A 324 25.63 -6.56 27.79
N LYS A 325 25.87 -6.61 26.47
CA LYS A 325 26.51 -7.77 25.82
C LYS A 325 27.94 -8.03 26.33
N GLN A 326 28.73 -6.97 26.57
CA GLN A 326 30.10 -7.10 27.12
C GLN A 326 30.11 -7.62 28.56
N VAL A 327 29.15 -7.20 29.38
CA VAL A 327 29.01 -7.72 30.76
C VAL A 327 28.62 -9.19 30.74
N SER A 328 27.69 -9.60 29.86
CA SER A 328 27.28 -11.00 29.72
C SER A 328 28.36 -11.92 29.14
N SER A 329 29.33 -11.40 28.38
CA SER A 329 30.43 -12.20 27.82
C SER A 329 31.62 -12.35 28.77
N ASN A 330 31.67 -11.55 29.84
CA ASN A 330 32.72 -11.57 30.84
C ASN A 330 32.34 -12.36 32.12
N LEU A 331 31.13 -12.93 32.15
CA LEU A 331 30.59 -13.82 33.17
C LEU A 331 30.51 -15.25 32.62
#